data_AF-A0A1V5WTM6-F1
#
_entry.id   AF-A0A1V5WTM6-F1
#
_cell.length_a   1.000
_cell.length_b   1.000
_cell.length_c   1.000
_cell.angle_alpha   90.00
_cell.angle_beta   90.00
_cell.angle_gamma   90.00
#
_symmetry.space_group_name_H-M   'P 1'
#
loop_
_entity.id
_entity.type
_entity.pdbx_description
1 polymer ?
#
loop_
_entity_poly.entity_id
_entity_poly.type
_entity_poly.pdbx_seq_one_letter_code
_entity_poly.pdbx_strand_id
1 'polypeptide(L)'
;MSKKYSAGDLLPATELNEIVRSSGLYGASSAGSDAYAITVSPKPDNYTAGDVFRFKADVANTGACTLNVNSLGAKAIKKNVSEDLVTGDILAGQLITVEYDGTNFQLVNIKILNYNNGSTTRNLTATDRTVNIAHGLGQVPKRVAVKTVLSASIVGDGVYSNSKFIARYWNAIGSDVASKLLIYTGPNAGQALSISADDTNIIFTWDKEGSPTGTVYILWEANT
;
A
#
# COMPACT_ATOMS: atom_id res chain seq x y z
N MET A 1 23.59 -32.38 10.51
CA MET A 1 22.94 -32.64 11.81
C MET A 1 23.08 -31.41 12.66
N SER A 2 21.99 -30.88 13.20
CA SER A 2 22.07 -29.78 14.17
C SER A 2 22.87 -30.26 15.39
N LYS A 3 23.98 -29.58 15.68
CA LYS A 3 24.85 -29.89 16.81
C LYS A 3 24.06 -29.58 18.09
N LYS A 4 23.78 -30.60 18.91
CA LYS A 4 23.09 -30.44 20.20
C LYS A 4 24.17 -30.33 21.28
N TYR A 5 24.19 -29.21 22.00
CA TYR A 5 25.10 -28.99 23.11
C TYR A 5 24.41 -29.36 24.43
N SER A 6 25.15 -29.99 25.33
CA SER A 6 24.74 -30.29 26.70
C SER A 6 25.23 -29.21 27.65
N ALA A 7 24.62 -29.13 28.84
CA ALA A 7 25.08 -28.22 29.89
C ALA A 7 26.53 -28.55 30.28
N GLY A 8 27.44 -27.58 30.12
CA GLY A 8 28.86 -27.73 30.45
C GLY A 8 29.78 -27.94 29.24
N ASP A 9 29.25 -28.05 28.02
CA ASP A 9 30.08 -28.15 26.82
C ASP A 9 30.88 -26.87 26.59
N LEU A 10 32.18 -27.01 26.26
CA LEU A 10 33.00 -25.88 25.80
C LEU A 10 32.55 -25.49 24.40
N LEU A 11 31.91 -24.32 24.27
CA LEU A 11 31.58 -23.72 22.98
C LEU A 11 32.85 -23.03 22.42
N PRO A 12 33.44 -23.50 21.32
CA PRO A 12 34.49 -22.77 20.62
C PRO A 12 33.97 -21.36 20.29
N ALA A 13 34.84 -20.34 20.34
CA ALA A 13 34.44 -18.97 20.02
C ALA A 13 33.77 -18.84 18.63
N THR A 14 34.15 -19.70 17.68
CA THR A 14 33.54 -19.83 16.35
C THR A 14 32.06 -20.23 16.42
N GLU A 15 31.72 -21.18 17.30
CA GLU A 15 30.35 -21.69 17.49
C GLU A 15 29.51 -20.76 18.38
N LEU A 16 30.15 -20.07 19.34
CA LEU A 16 29.52 -18.97 20.08
C LEU A 16 29.17 -17.82 19.13
N ASN A 17 30.07 -17.46 18.22
CA ASN A 17 29.80 -16.46 17.20
C ASN A 17 28.64 -16.89 16.30
N GLU A 18 28.53 -18.17 15.93
CA GLU A 18 27.37 -18.72 15.19
C GLU A 18 26.05 -18.58 15.96
N ILE A 19 26.03 -18.85 17.27
CA ILE A 19 24.85 -18.68 18.14
C ILE A 19 24.47 -17.19 18.29
N VAL A 20 25.47 -16.32 18.50
CA VAL A 20 25.29 -14.86 18.61
C VAL A 20 24.78 -14.26 17.28
N ARG A 21 25.06 -14.91 16.14
CA ARG A 21 24.63 -14.48 14.80
C ARG A 21 23.18 -14.77 14.45
N SER A 22 22.46 -15.58 15.23
CA SER A 22 20.98 -15.66 15.11
C SER A 22 20.31 -14.29 15.37
N SER A 23 21.03 -13.35 15.99
CA SER A 23 20.58 -11.95 16.13
C SER A 23 20.87 -11.05 14.91
N GLY A 24 21.68 -11.49 13.92
CA GLY A 24 22.37 -10.60 12.98
C GLY A 24 22.49 -11.06 11.51
N LEU A 25 21.58 -11.89 10.98
CA LEU A 25 21.51 -12.19 9.54
C LEU A 25 20.96 -10.99 8.76
N TYR A 26 21.76 -9.93 8.64
CA TYR A 26 21.47 -8.72 7.87
C TYR A 26 22.35 -8.62 6.63
N GLY A 27 21.77 -8.28 5.48
CA GLY A 27 22.50 -7.90 4.27
C GLY A 27 21.86 -6.70 3.56
N ALA A 28 22.64 -5.95 2.80
CA ALA A 28 22.09 -5.01 1.82
C ALA A 28 21.87 -5.76 0.50
N SER A 29 20.69 -5.61 -0.10
CA SER A 29 20.45 -6.15 -1.44
C SER A 29 21.27 -5.38 -2.48
N SER A 30 21.65 -6.04 -3.57
CA SER A 30 22.50 -5.44 -4.63
C SER A 30 22.20 -5.92 -6.06
N ALA A 31 21.09 -6.63 -6.28
CA ALA A 31 20.80 -7.29 -7.55
C ALA A 31 19.77 -6.53 -8.42
N GLY A 32 19.02 -5.57 -7.87
CA GLY A 32 18.01 -4.82 -8.61
C GLY A 32 16.74 -5.61 -8.97
N SER A 33 15.75 -4.87 -9.52
CA SER A 33 14.34 -5.21 -9.81
C SER A 33 13.86 -6.63 -9.46
N ASP A 34 13.04 -6.74 -8.40
CA ASP A 34 12.27 -7.93 -7.97
C ASP A 34 13.08 -9.20 -7.64
N ALA A 35 14.39 -9.23 -7.91
CA ALA A 35 15.30 -10.32 -7.58
C ALA A 35 16.33 -9.87 -6.55
N TYR A 36 15.96 -9.85 -5.27
CA TYR A 36 16.86 -9.45 -4.19
C TYR A 36 17.96 -10.49 -3.98
N ALA A 37 19.18 -10.03 -3.71
CA ALA A 37 20.31 -10.90 -3.39
C ALA A 37 21.13 -10.32 -2.26
N ILE A 38 21.37 -11.12 -1.23
CA ILE A 38 22.09 -10.69 -0.03
C ILE A 38 23.26 -11.61 0.26
N THR A 39 24.34 -11.03 0.78
CA THR A 39 25.44 -11.78 1.36
C THR A 39 25.39 -11.60 2.86
N VAL A 40 25.37 -12.72 3.54
CA VAL A 40 25.13 -12.86 4.97
C VAL A 40 26.28 -13.68 5.54
N SER A 41 26.69 -13.37 6.77
CA SER A 41 27.79 -14.05 7.44
C SER A 41 27.30 -14.42 8.85
N PRO A 42 27.22 -15.71 9.22
CA PRO A 42 27.84 -16.85 8.56
C PRO A 42 27.05 -17.20 7.32
N LYS A 43 27.73 -17.75 6.30
CA LYS A 43 27.04 -18.29 5.14
C LYS A 43 26.30 -19.57 5.60
N PRO A 44 24.97 -19.67 5.43
CA PRO A 44 24.26 -20.94 5.60
C PRO A 44 24.65 -21.90 4.47
N ASP A 45 24.63 -23.21 4.73
CA ASP A 45 24.87 -24.23 3.71
C ASP A 45 23.64 -24.48 2.81
N ASN A 46 22.45 -24.27 3.35
CA ASN A 46 21.16 -24.41 2.69
C ASN A 46 20.10 -23.57 3.41
N TYR A 47 18.89 -23.51 2.86
CA TYR A 47 17.73 -22.97 3.56
C TYR A 47 17.04 -24.05 4.39
N THR A 48 16.84 -23.77 5.67
CA THR A 48 16.08 -24.60 6.61
C THR A 48 14.81 -23.86 7.04
N ALA A 49 13.69 -24.58 7.18
CA ALA A 49 12.43 -23.97 7.61
C ALA A 49 12.60 -23.32 9.00
N GLY A 50 12.13 -22.08 9.15
CA GLY A 50 12.35 -21.23 10.33
C GLY A 50 13.56 -20.31 10.23
N ASP A 51 14.37 -20.39 9.17
CA ASP A 51 15.49 -19.47 8.97
C ASP A 51 14.96 -18.04 8.72
N VAL A 52 15.40 -17.09 9.53
CA VAL A 52 15.03 -15.68 9.44
C VAL A 52 16.17 -14.87 8.82
N PHE A 53 15.87 -14.15 7.74
CA PHE A 53 16.80 -13.22 7.10
C PHE A 53 16.24 -11.81 7.12
N ARG A 54 17.13 -10.85 7.38
CA ARG A 54 16.81 -9.42 7.33
C ARG A 54 17.63 -8.77 6.23
N PHE A 55 17.02 -7.85 5.50
CA PHE A 55 17.78 -7.11 4.49
C PHE A 55 17.23 -5.71 4.24
N LYS A 56 18.10 -4.81 3.80
CA LYS A 56 17.68 -3.53 3.24
C LYS A 56 17.46 -3.70 1.74
N ALA A 57 16.23 -3.48 1.28
CA ALA A 57 15.90 -3.49 -0.14
C ALA A 57 16.62 -2.34 -0.86
N ASP A 58 17.27 -2.64 -1.97
CA ASP A 58 17.95 -1.67 -2.83
C ASP A 58 16.98 -0.92 -3.75
N VAL A 59 15.94 -1.62 -4.21
CA VAL A 59 14.89 -1.08 -5.06
C VAL A 59 13.51 -1.42 -4.51
N ALA A 60 12.49 -0.66 -4.93
CA ALA A 60 11.10 -1.02 -4.67
C ALA A 60 10.69 -2.17 -5.60
N ASN A 61 9.79 -3.03 -5.14
CA ASN A 61 9.30 -4.11 -5.98
C ASN A 61 8.22 -3.64 -6.98
N THR A 62 8.19 -4.27 -8.15
CA THR A 62 7.21 -4.04 -9.21
C THR A 62 6.28 -5.22 -9.45
N GLY A 63 6.45 -6.33 -8.74
CA GLY A 63 5.60 -7.52 -8.81
C GLY A 63 6.08 -8.62 -7.86
N ALA A 64 5.91 -9.88 -8.30
CA ALA A 64 6.40 -11.04 -7.58
C ALA A 64 7.92 -10.99 -7.41
N CYS A 65 8.41 -11.31 -6.21
CA CYS A 65 9.81 -11.14 -5.84
C CYS A 65 10.50 -12.44 -5.49
N THR A 66 11.83 -12.45 -5.54
CA THR A 66 12.68 -13.52 -5.01
C THR A 66 13.79 -12.99 -4.10
N LEU A 67 14.31 -13.84 -3.23
CA LEU A 67 15.53 -13.60 -2.45
C LEU A 67 16.53 -14.74 -2.69
N ASN A 68 17.78 -14.37 -2.94
CA ASN A 68 18.92 -15.28 -3.01
C ASN A 68 19.97 -14.91 -1.94
N VAL A 69 20.12 -15.76 -0.93
CA VAL A 69 21.11 -15.58 0.15
C VAL A 69 22.38 -16.34 -0.21
N ASN A 70 23.52 -15.65 -0.27
CA ASN A 70 24.85 -16.24 -0.50
C ASN A 70 24.92 -17.20 -1.71
N SER A 71 24.12 -16.93 -2.75
CA SER A 71 24.01 -17.79 -3.95
C SER A 71 23.53 -19.23 -3.68
N LEU A 72 22.77 -19.46 -2.61
CA LEU A 72 22.15 -20.76 -2.31
C LEU A 72 21.00 -21.13 -3.26
N GLY A 73 20.50 -20.15 -4.01
CA GLY A 73 19.40 -20.29 -4.95
C GLY A 73 18.30 -19.28 -4.63
N ALA A 74 17.69 -18.72 -5.67
CA ALA A 74 16.59 -17.78 -5.51
C ALA A 74 15.32 -18.52 -5.06
N LYS A 75 14.67 -18.01 -4.00
CA LYS A 75 13.36 -18.47 -3.53
C LYS A 75 12.35 -17.35 -3.62
N ALA A 76 11.11 -17.66 -3.95
CA ALA A 76 10.05 -16.65 -4.01
C ALA A 76 9.82 -16.06 -2.62
N ILE A 77 9.54 -14.75 -2.58
CA ILE A 77 9.01 -14.07 -1.40
C ILE A 77 7.49 -14.05 -1.56
N LYS A 78 6.79 -14.55 -0.56
CA LYS A 78 5.33 -14.64 -0.48
C LYS A 78 4.83 -13.83 0.71
N LYS A 79 3.57 -13.42 0.64
CA LYS A 79 2.81 -12.86 1.76
C LYS A 79 1.53 -13.67 1.96
N ASN A 80 0.89 -13.52 3.11
CA ASN A 80 -0.38 -14.20 3.40
C ASN A 80 -0.33 -15.71 3.05
N VAL A 81 0.77 -16.37 3.44
CA VAL A 81 1.09 -17.78 3.15
C VAL A 81 1.48 -18.08 1.70
N SER A 82 0.64 -17.72 0.72
CA SER A 82 0.83 -18.18 -0.68
C SER A 82 0.75 -17.09 -1.74
N GLU A 83 0.39 -15.87 -1.36
CA GLU A 83 0.21 -14.76 -2.30
C GLU A 83 1.56 -14.22 -2.77
N ASP A 84 1.65 -13.92 -4.06
CA ASP A 84 2.75 -13.12 -4.59
C ASP A 84 2.70 -11.69 -4.05
N LEU A 85 3.88 -11.11 -3.87
CA LEU A 85 3.99 -9.67 -3.67
C LEU A 85 3.46 -8.94 -4.90
N VAL A 86 2.87 -7.77 -4.66
CA VAL A 86 2.43 -6.82 -5.69
C VAL A 86 3.28 -5.56 -5.62
N THR A 87 3.26 -4.76 -6.69
CA THR A 87 4.00 -3.49 -6.77
C THR A 87 3.89 -2.67 -5.48
N GLY A 88 5.05 -2.31 -4.92
CA GLY A 88 5.15 -1.44 -3.74
C GLY A 88 4.79 -2.09 -2.40
N ASP A 89 4.82 -3.42 -2.30
CA ASP A 89 4.83 -4.16 -1.02
C ASP A 89 6.19 -4.03 -0.29
N ILE A 90 7.28 -3.93 -1.05
CA ILE A 90 8.64 -3.63 -0.60
C ILE A 90 9.06 -2.30 -1.23
N LEU A 91 9.49 -1.35 -0.42
CA LEU A 91 10.00 -0.05 -0.86
C LEU A 91 11.54 -0.02 -0.86
N ALA A 92 12.11 0.80 -1.74
CA ALA A 92 13.55 1.05 -1.75
C ALA A 92 13.99 1.60 -0.38
N GLY A 93 15.04 1.02 0.19
CA GLY A 93 15.57 1.37 1.49
C GLY A 93 14.83 0.78 2.69
N GLN A 94 13.71 0.05 2.48
CA GLN A 94 12.97 -0.60 3.56
C GLN A 94 13.79 -1.75 4.17
N LEU A 95 13.79 -1.84 5.50
CA LEU A 95 14.28 -3.01 6.22
C LEU A 95 13.21 -4.09 6.18
N ILE A 96 13.52 -5.22 5.55
CA ILE A 96 12.65 -6.36 5.37
C ILE A 96 13.11 -7.49 6.28
N THR A 97 12.15 -8.24 6.83
CA THR A 97 12.37 -9.52 7.52
C THR A 97 11.56 -10.58 6.79
N VAL A 98 12.24 -11.66 6.39
CA VAL A 98 11.61 -12.84 5.83
C VAL A 98 11.96 -14.07 6.63
N GLU A 99 11.05 -15.05 6.63
CA GLU A 99 11.25 -16.35 7.27
C GLU A 99 11.04 -17.47 6.23
N TYR A 100 11.95 -18.42 6.13
CA TYR A 100 11.80 -19.54 5.19
C TYR A 100 10.79 -20.56 5.71
N ASP A 101 9.76 -20.91 4.94
CA ASP A 101 8.72 -21.86 5.34
C ASP A 101 9.02 -23.33 4.95
N GLY A 102 10.17 -23.58 4.31
CA GLY A 102 10.53 -24.87 3.72
C GLY A 102 10.48 -24.90 2.19
N THR A 103 9.78 -23.94 1.57
CA THR A 103 9.66 -23.79 0.11
C THR A 103 9.93 -22.35 -0.36
N ASN A 104 9.33 -21.37 0.30
CA ASN A 104 9.38 -19.94 -0.02
C ASN A 104 9.78 -19.12 1.21
N PHE A 105 10.14 -17.87 0.99
CA PHE A 105 10.29 -16.87 2.05
C PHE A 105 8.95 -16.21 2.33
N GLN A 106 8.54 -16.16 3.59
CA GLN A 106 7.36 -15.43 4.06
C GLN A 106 7.77 -14.03 4.51
N LEU A 107 7.13 -13.01 3.95
CA LEU A 107 7.32 -11.62 4.37
C LEU A 107 6.69 -11.40 5.74
N VAL A 108 7.52 -11.18 6.75
CA VAL A 108 7.09 -11.03 8.16
C VAL A 108 6.65 -9.61 8.45
N ASN A 109 7.38 -8.61 7.97
CA ASN A 109 6.99 -7.21 8.11
C ASN A 109 6.14 -6.77 6.92
N ILE A 110 4.84 -7.06 7.02
CA ILE A 110 3.86 -6.58 6.05
C ILE A 110 3.73 -5.05 6.12
N LYS A 111 3.61 -4.45 4.94
CA LYS A 111 3.33 -3.03 4.76
C LYS A 111 2.06 -2.64 5.53
N ILE A 112 2.16 -1.58 6.32
CA ILE A 112 1.03 -0.96 7.00
C ILE A 112 0.16 -0.27 5.94
N LEU A 113 -1.16 -0.45 5.99
CA LEU A 113 -2.08 0.32 5.15
C LEU A 113 -1.89 1.81 5.49
N ASN A 114 -1.38 2.59 4.55
CA ASN A 114 -1.30 4.03 4.74
C ASN A 114 -2.71 4.57 4.67
N TYR A 115 -3.15 5.25 5.72
CA TYR A 115 -4.43 5.93 5.78
C TYR A 115 -4.18 7.42 5.90
N ASN A 116 -4.81 8.20 5.03
CA ASN A 116 -4.85 9.64 5.18
C ASN A 116 -6.25 10.15 4.93
N ASN A 117 -6.58 11.28 5.55
CA ASN A 117 -7.86 11.94 5.36
C ASN A 117 -7.65 13.45 5.34
N GLY A 118 -8.65 14.16 4.83
CA GLY A 118 -8.62 15.59 4.83
C GLY A 118 -9.94 16.17 4.37
N SER A 119 -9.93 17.49 4.21
CA SER A 119 -11.04 18.22 3.63
C SER A 119 -10.54 19.23 2.61
N THR A 120 -11.36 19.49 1.60
CA THR A 120 -11.16 20.58 0.67
C THR A 120 -12.49 21.27 0.41
N THR A 121 -12.46 22.48 -0.15
CA THR A 121 -13.67 23.19 -0.54
C THR A 121 -13.67 23.47 -2.03
N ARG A 122 -14.85 23.57 -2.61
CA ARG A 122 -15.02 24.01 -3.99
C ARG A 122 -16.19 24.97 -4.11
N ASN A 123 -15.94 26.12 -4.73
CA ASN A 123 -17.02 26.99 -5.17
C ASN A 123 -17.70 26.39 -6.40
N LEU A 124 -19.01 26.18 -6.35
CA LEU A 124 -19.76 25.54 -7.43
C LEU A 124 -19.85 26.41 -8.69
N THR A 125 -19.55 27.71 -8.59
CA THR A 125 -19.44 28.62 -9.74
C THR A 125 -18.07 28.59 -10.43
N ALA A 126 -17.08 27.86 -9.88
CA ALA A 126 -15.76 27.76 -10.48
C ALA A 126 -15.81 27.09 -11.86
N THR A 127 -15.03 27.60 -12.82
CA THR A 127 -15.06 27.17 -14.23
C THR A 127 -14.12 26.01 -14.54
N ASP A 128 -13.13 25.79 -13.69
CA ASP A 128 -12.21 24.65 -13.76
C ASP A 128 -12.99 23.32 -13.63
N ARG A 129 -12.52 22.27 -14.30
CA ARG A 129 -13.19 20.96 -14.26
C ARG A 129 -12.46 19.95 -13.39
N THR A 130 -11.22 20.24 -13.01
CA THR A 130 -10.35 19.27 -12.32
C THR A 130 -9.74 19.89 -11.08
N VAL A 131 -9.80 19.17 -9.96
CA VAL A 131 -9.13 19.54 -8.71
C VAL A 131 -8.26 18.37 -8.26
N ASN A 132 -6.96 18.63 -8.10
CA ASN A 132 -6.01 17.65 -7.58
C ASN A 132 -5.81 17.90 -6.10
N ILE A 133 -6.01 16.86 -5.29
CA ILE A 133 -5.84 16.90 -3.84
C ILE A 133 -4.70 15.95 -3.48
N ALA A 134 -3.57 16.51 -3.02
CA ALA A 134 -2.45 15.72 -2.57
C ALA A 134 -2.85 14.85 -1.37
N HIS A 135 -2.79 13.52 -1.53
CA HIS A 135 -3.20 12.58 -0.48
C HIS A 135 -2.04 12.12 0.39
N GLY A 136 -0.78 12.33 -0.02
CA GLY A 136 0.41 12.02 0.78
C GLY A 136 0.63 10.54 1.08
N LEU A 137 0.05 9.63 0.29
CA LEU A 137 0.19 8.18 0.49
C LEU A 137 1.42 7.60 -0.22
N GLY A 138 2.02 8.36 -1.15
CA GLY A 138 3.20 7.98 -1.93
C GLY A 138 2.96 6.83 -2.92
N GLN A 139 1.71 6.40 -3.09
CA GLN A 139 1.24 5.36 -4.00
C GLN A 139 -0.25 5.59 -4.31
N VAL A 140 -0.72 4.99 -5.41
CA VAL A 140 -2.12 5.07 -5.82
C VAL A 140 -3.03 4.45 -4.74
N PRO A 141 -3.98 5.20 -4.18
CA PRO A 141 -4.94 4.66 -3.22
C PRO A 141 -5.78 3.55 -3.85
N LYS A 142 -5.93 2.42 -3.14
CA LYS A 142 -6.85 1.33 -3.53
C LYS A 142 -8.30 1.67 -3.22
N ARG A 143 -8.52 2.52 -2.22
CA ARG A 143 -9.85 3.04 -1.87
C ARG A 143 -9.76 4.53 -1.55
N VAL A 144 -10.69 5.31 -2.11
CA VAL A 144 -10.97 6.68 -1.68
C VAL A 144 -12.46 6.77 -1.37
N ALA A 145 -12.83 7.20 -0.18
CA ALA A 145 -14.22 7.54 0.12
C ALA A 145 -14.36 9.05 0.28
N VAL A 146 -15.46 9.57 -0.23
CA VAL A 146 -15.79 10.99 -0.16
C VAL A 146 -17.16 11.20 0.45
N LYS A 147 -17.28 12.31 1.18
CA LYS A 147 -18.56 12.89 1.60
C LYS A 147 -18.56 14.36 1.21
N THR A 148 -19.64 14.78 0.59
CA THR A 148 -19.86 16.17 0.18
C THR A 148 -20.87 16.81 1.11
N VAL A 149 -20.53 17.99 1.64
CA VAL A 149 -21.33 18.74 2.59
C VAL A 149 -21.57 20.14 2.03
N LEU A 150 -22.83 20.55 2.01
CA LEU A 150 -23.27 21.88 1.59
C LEU A 150 -24.27 22.40 2.61
N SER A 151 -24.11 23.64 3.07
CA SER A 151 -25.02 24.27 4.04
C SER A 151 -25.33 23.38 5.26
N ALA A 152 -24.28 22.79 5.85
CA ALA A 152 -24.35 21.85 6.98
C ALA A 152 -25.12 20.53 6.74
N SER A 153 -25.46 20.21 5.49
CA SER A 153 -26.11 18.96 5.10
C SER A 153 -25.19 18.10 4.25
N ILE A 154 -25.18 16.78 4.48
CA ILE A 154 -24.53 15.84 3.56
C ILE A 154 -25.39 15.78 2.30
N VAL A 155 -24.81 16.16 1.17
CA VAL A 155 -25.51 16.18 -0.13
C VAL A 155 -25.09 15.02 -1.03
N GLY A 156 -24.11 14.23 -0.61
CA GLY A 156 -23.60 13.13 -1.41
C GLY A 156 -22.47 12.33 -0.79
N ASP A 157 -22.40 11.04 -1.11
CA ASP A 157 -21.30 10.14 -0.73
C ASP A 157 -20.92 9.19 -1.86
N GLY A 158 -19.63 8.84 -1.92
CA GLY A 158 -19.15 7.90 -2.92
C GLY A 158 -17.84 7.24 -2.53
N VAL A 159 -17.56 6.11 -3.17
CA VAL A 159 -16.36 5.31 -2.98
C VAL A 159 -15.74 4.99 -4.34
N TYR A 160 -14.48 5.37 -4.49
CA TYR A 160 -13.60 4.90 -5.55
C TYR A 160 -12.85 3.66 -5.04
N SER A 161 -12.92 2.56 -5.78
CA SER A 161 -12.19 1.32 -5.51
C SER A 161 -11.98 0.55 -6.80
N ASN A 162 -10.82 -0.11 -6.93
CA ASN A 162 -10.49 -0.93 -8.12
C ASN A 162 -10.69 -0.18 -9.45
N SER A 163 -10.25 1.09 -9.50
CA SER A 163 -10.42 1.98 -10.66
C SER A 163 -11.86 2.27 -11.06
N LYS A 164 -12.82 2.06 -10.15
CA LYS A 164 -14.25 2.35 -10.36
C LYS A 164 -14.75 3.26 -9.26
N PHE A 165 -15.46 4.32 -9.64
CA PHE A 165 -16.18 5.17 -8.71
C PHE A 165 -17.65 4.76 -8.67
N ILE A 166 -18.18 4.59 -7.46
CA ILE A 166 -19.60 4.32 -7.20
C ILE A 166 -20.06 5.37 -6.21
N ALA A 167 -21.11 6.09 -6.55
CA ALA A 167 -21.70 7.12 -5.73
C ALA A 167 -23.17 6.85 -5.48
N ARG A 168 -23.66 7.35 -4.35
CA ARG A 168 -25.08 7.46 -4.06
C ARG A 168 -25.48 8.91 -4.13
N TYR A 169 -26.57 9.20 -4.83
CA TYR A 169 -27.18 10.52 -4.81
C TYR A 169 -28.64 10.42 -4.38
N TRP A 170 -29.12 11.51 -3.78
CA TRP A 170 -30.50 11.63 -3.32
C TRP A 170 -31.31 12.30 -4.42
N ASN A 171 -32.40 11.65 -4.85
CA ASN A 171 -33.39 12.21 -5.77
C ASN A 171 -34.74 12.38 -5.04
N ALA A 172 -35.74 12.95 -5.73
CA ALA A 172 -37.06 13.22 -5.13
C ALA A 172 -37.86 11.96 -4.74
N ILE A 173 -37.41 10.76 -5.15
CA ILE A 173 -38.11 9.47 -5.02
C ILE A 173 -37.30 8.47 -4.15
N GLY A 174 -36.03 8.74 -3.86
CA GLY A 174 -35.13 7.87 -3.09
C GLY A 174 -33.64 8.05 -3.40
N SER A 175 -32.85 7.00 -3.18
CA SER A 175 -31.40 6.97 -3.46
C SER A 175 -31.09 6.04 -4.62
N ASP A 176 -30.33 6.53 -5.61
CA ASP A 176 -29.84 5.74 -6.74
C ASP A 176 -28.30 5.58 -6.68
N VAL A 177 -27.79 4.57 -7.40
CA VAL A 177 -26.35 4.31 -7.55
C VAL A 177 -25.89 4.76 -8.93
N ALA A 178 -24.80 5.54 -8.98
CA ALA A 178 -24.23 6.04 -10.23
C ALA A 178 -22.70 5.97 -10.25
N SER A 179 -22.12 6.08 -11.45
CA SER A 179 -20.67 6.22 -11.66
C SER A 179 -20.15 7.64 -11.38
N LYS A 180 -21.05 8.57 -11.02
CA LYS A 180 -20.75 9.96 -10.66
C LYS A 180 -21.62 10.35 -9.47
N LEU A 181 -21.08 11.21 -8.62
CA LEU A 181 -21.79 11.78 -7.50
C LEU A 181 -22.49 13.06 -7.95
N LEU A 182 -23.81 13.07 -7.98
CA LEU A 182 -24.57 14.29 -8.26
C LEU A 182 -24.64 15.17 -7.00
N ILE A 183 -24.32 16.45 -7.18
CA ILE A 183 -24.40 17.49 -6.16
C ILE A 183 -25.44 18.49 -6.64
N TYR A 184 -26.54 18.56 -5.91
CA TYR A 184 -27.72 19.32 -6.28
C TYR A 184 -27.98 20.45 -5.29
N THR A 185 -28.19 21.67 -5.79
CA THR A 185 -28.47 22.85 -4.96
C THR A 185 -29.87 23.43 -5.18
N GLY A 186 -30.66 22.85 -6.08
CA GLY A 186 -32.00 23.31 -6.43
C GLY A 186 -32.42 22.94 -7.86
N PRO A 187 -33.66 23.23 -8.27
CA PRO A 187 -34.19 22.88 -9.59
C PRO A 187 -33.25 23.26 -10.73
N ASN A 188 -32.86 22.28 -11.55
CA ASN A 188 -31.92 22.44 -12.68
C ASN A 188 -30.53 22.99 -12.29
N ALA A 189 -30.13 22.87 -11.03
CA ALA A 189 -28.84 23.32 -10.49
C ALA A 189 -28.06 22.14 -9.88
N GLY A 190 -27.69 21.18 -10.73
CA GLY A 190 -26.91 20.01 -10.35
C GLY A 190 -25.59 19.92 -11.11
N GLN A 191 -24.51 19.52 -10.44
CA GLN A 191 -23.24 19.15 -11.06
C GLN A 191 -22.89 17.71 -10.68
N ALA A 192 -22.16 17.01 -11.52
CA ALA A 192 -21.70 15.66 -11.22
C ALA A 192 -20.19 15.63 -10.96
N LEU A 193 -19.75 14.82 -10.00
CA LEU A 193 -18.37 14.62 -9.61
C LEU A 193 -17.97 13.16 -9.87
N SER A 194 -16.88 12.93 -10.57
CA SER A 194 -16.19 11.64 -10.63
C SER A 194 -14.81 11.71 -9.98
N ILE A 195 -14.30 10.57 -9.53
CA ILE A 195 -13.03 10.46 -8.83
C ILE A 195 -12.12 9.46 -9.54
N SER A 196 -10.87 9.84 -9.70
CA SER A 196 -9.74 8.95 -9.94
C SER A 196 -8.62 9.28 -8.95
N ALA A 197 -7.56 8.48 -8.93
CA ALA A 197 -6.37 8.77 -8.15
C ALA A 197 -5.11 8.32 -8.88
N ASP A 198 -4.03 9.08 -8.71
CA ASP A 198 -2.68 8.71 -9.09
C ASP A 198 -1.82 8.48 -7.82
N ASP A 199 -0.49 8.40 -7.95
CA ASP A 199 0.41 8.12 -6.83
C ASP A 199 0.56 9.29 -5.84
N THR A 200 0.08 10.47 -6.22
CA THR A 200 0.26 11.73 -5.51
C THR A 200 -1.07 12.39 -5.13
N ASN A 201 -2.08 12.27 -5.99
CA ASN A 201 -3.32 13.05 -5.96
C ASN A 201 -4.58 12.21 -6.05
N ILE A 202 -5.58 12.60 -5.28
CA ILE A 202 -6.99 12.30 -5.57
C ILE A 202 -7.45 13.35 -6.56
N ILE A 203 -8.00 12.91 -7.69
CA ILE A 203 -8.40 13.78 -8.79
C ILE A 203 -9.92 13.84 -8.85
N PHE A 204 -10.46 15.02 -8.55
CA PHE A 204 -11.88 15.30 -8.67
C PHE A 204 -12.17 15.91 -10.04
N THR A 205 -13.02 15.26 -10.82
CA THR A 205 -13.46 15.75 -12.14
C THR A 205 -14.93 16.12 -12.11
N TRP A 206 -15.23 17.36 -12.48
CA TRP A 206 -16.54 17.97 -12.41
C TRP A 206 -17.17 18.09 -13.78
N ASP A 207 -18.34 17.50 -13.91
CA ASP A 207 -19.26 17.80 -14.99
C ASP A 207 -20.12 18.98 -14.59
N LYS A 208 -19.76 20.12 -15.17
CA LYS A 208 -20.43 21.39 -14.99
C LYS A 208 -21.75 21.37 -15.76
N GLU A 209 -22.77 20.78 -15.15
CA GLU A 209 -24.16 20.91 -15.56
C GLU A 209 -24.84 22.01 -14.72
N GLY A 210 -25.89 22.63 -15.27
CA GLY A 210 -26.64 23.69 -14.59
C GLY A 210 -25.80 24.91 -14.15
N SER A 211 -26.33 25.66 -13.17
CA SER A 211 -25.64 26.83 -12.59
C SER A 211 -25.78 26.88 -11.06
N PRO A 212 -25.36 25.84 -10.33
CA PRO A 212 -25.41 25.84 -8.87
C PRO A 212 -24.45 26.86 -8.26
N THR A 213 -24.83 27.38 -7.10
CA THR A 213 -24.07 28.36 -6.32
C THR A 213 -23.72 27.80 -4.94
N GLY A 214 -22.69 28.38 -4.33
CA GLY A 214 -22.27 28.03 -2.97
C GLY A 214 -20.98 27.23 -2.93
N THR A 215 -20.53 26.94 -1.71
CA THR A 215 -19.27 26.25 -1.45
C THR A 215 -19.55 24.86 -0.90
N VAL A 216 -19.17 23.84 -1.64
CA VAL A 216 -19.21 22.45 -1.17
C VAL A 216 -17.93 22.11 -0.43
N TYR A 217 -18.06 21.50 0.73
CA TYR A 217 -16.96 20.91 1.49
C TYR A 217 -16.88 19.42 1.11
N ILE A 218 -15.69 18.95 0.80
CA ILE A 218 -15.44 17.57 0.40
C ILE A 218 -14.52 16.97 1.44
N LEU A 219 -15.07 16.11 2.28
CA LEU A 219 -14.32 15.28 3.20
C LEU A 219 -13.87 14.04 2.45
N TRP A 220 -12.60 13.69 2.55
CA TRP A 220 -12.04 12.52 1.89
C TRP A 220 -11.23 11.69 2.86
N GLU A 221 -11.26 10.38 2.67
CA GLU A 221 -10.37 9.42 3.27
C GLU A 221 -9.82 8.50 2.18
N ALA A 222 -8.55 8.12 2.28
CA ALA A 222 -7.89 7.30 1.29
C ALA A 222 -6.94 6.29 1.95
N ASN A 223 -6.88 5.10 1.38
CA ASN A 223 -5.94 4.07 1.81
C ASN A 223 -5.34 3.25 0.65
N THR A 224 -4.12 2.74 0.89
CA THR A 224 -3.33 1.88 -0.01
C THR A 224 -3.46 0.41 0.34
#